data_AF-A0A2A8CUF4-F1
#
_entry.id   AF-A0A2A8CUF4-F1
#
_cell.length_a   1.000
_cell.length_b   1.000
_cell.length_c   1.000
_cell.angle_alpha   90.00
_cell.angle_beta   90.00
_cell.angle_gamma   90.00
#
_symmetry.space_group_name_H-M   'P 1'
#
loop_
_entity.id
_entity.type
_entity.pdbx_description
1 polymer ?
#
loop_
_entity_poly.entity_id
_entity_poly.type
_entity_poly.pdbx_seq_one_letter_code
_entity_poly.pdbx_strand_id
1 'polypeptide(L)'
;MTRVPSLTRARPLRTARPVSGELILGVLTVHTVLLALFYSPAFQVLVSRPFAKATDGIATHVLVTNLLEFAILIAGCMIVVGGMRLRDVGIRRRGWVTAVLATLSLWGLTQLVMHGLAELTDVPASLNPVWMYPMASAEIGRPLPGVLVAAAVEEVMYRGFLLPQLFHLTQRWGTQRLTYALVMSQVLFGINHVPAGVVMGLSPFEIGSYVVLAALVGVFLAVLYLRTDNLWLVIGFHAVLNQPLSFYLSPLDPSLVVLILGLLLTLAIPFLRQIAPSSTPSAPTTPSAP
;
A
#
# COMPACT_ATOMS: atom_id res chain seq x y z
N MET A 1 9.08 -32.93 8.47
CA MET A 1 9.58 -31.60 8.04
C MET A 1 8.65 -31.02 6.99
N THR A 2 7.70 -30.19 7.41
CA THR A 2 6.77 -29.47 6.53
C THR A 2 7.54 -28.45 5.69
N ARG A 3 7.54 -28.61 4.35
CA ARG A 3 8.11 -27.62 3.43
C ARG A 3 7.37 -26.29 3.62
N VAL A 4 8.01 -25.33 4.29
CA VAL A 4 7.55 -23.94 4.28
C VAL A 4 7.43 -23.52 2.80
N PRO A 5 6.27 -23.03 2.33
CA PRO A 5 6.12 -22.55 0.96
C PRO A 5 7.16 -21.45 0.73
N SER A 6 8.17 -21.77 -0.08
CA SER A 6 9.30 -20.91 -0.33
C SER A 6 8.82 -19.64 -1.03
N LEU A 7 9.31 -18.48 -0.57
CA LEU A 7 9.15 -17.18 -1.25
C LEU A 7 9.67 -17.19 -2.71
N THR A 8 10.29 -18.29 -3.15
CA THR A 8 10.74 -18.52 -4.53
C THR A 8 9.60 -18.62 -5.55
N ARG A 9 8.33 -18.77 -5.13
CA ARG A 9 7.14 -18.61 -5.99
C ARG A 9 6.64 -17.16 -6.03
N ALA A 10 7.54 -16.18 -6.14
CA ALA A 10 7.22 -14.78 -6.41
C ALA A 10 6.68 -14.60 -7.83
N ARG A 11 5.54 -15.23 -8.13
CA ARG A 11 4.80 -15.15 -9.39
C ARG A 11 4.62 -13.71 -9.87
N PRO A 12 4.17 -12.74 -9.03
CA PRO A 12 3.98 -11.37 -9.49
C PRO A 12 5.23 -10.78 -10.14
N LEU A 13 6.40 -10.99 -9.54
CA LEU A 13 7.67 -10.47 -10.04
C LEU A 13 8.06 -11.07 -11.40
N ARG A 14 7.85 -12.37 -11.57
CA ARG A 14 8.23 -13.08 -12.81
C ARG A 14 7.29 -12.80 -13.98
N THR A 15 6.02 -12.51 -13.69
CA THR A 15 5.00 -12.25 -14.72
C THR A 15 4.95 -10.80 -15.17
N ALA A 16 5.54 -9.88 -14.41
CA ALA A 16 5.62 -8.48 -14.81
C ALA A 16 6.54 -8.33 -16.04
N ARG A 17 6.08 -7.57 -17.03
CA ARG A 17 6.85 -7.26 -18.23
C ARG A 17 8.09 -6.45 -17.83
N PRO A 18 9.32 -6.90 -18.14
CA PRO A 18 10.51 -6.09 -17.98
C PRO A 18 10.47 -4.88 -18.92
N VAL A 19 10.94 -3.74 -18.44
CA VAL A 19 11.14 -2.52 -19.24
C VAL A 19 12.60 -2.08 -19.21
N SER A 20 12.96 -1.10 -20.04
CA SER A 20 14.34 -0.59 -20.11
C SER A 20 14.74 0.18 -18.86
N GLY A 21 16.05 0.24 -18.59
CA GLY A 21 16.60 0.98 -17.44
C GLY A 21 16.30 2.48 -17.51
N GLU A 22 16.29 3.04 -18.72
CA GLU A 22 15.98 4.44 -18.98
C GLU A 22 14.54 4.76 -18.61
N LEU A 23 13.59 3.87 -18.92
CA LEU A 23 12.20 4.07 -18.50
C LEU A 23 12.05 4.00 -16.98
N ILE A 24 12.73 3.05 -16.31
CA ILE A 24 12.70 2.95 -14.84
C ILE A 24 13.23 4.24 -14.21
N LEU A 25 14.37 4.74 -14.69
CA LEU A 25 14.94 5.99 -14.23
C LEU A 25 14.01 7.18 -14.52
N GLY A 26 13.46 7.26 -15.72
CA GLY A 26 12.52 8.31 -16.11
C GLY A 26 11.27 8.34 -15.23
N VAL A 27 10.68 7.18 -14.93
CA VAL A 27 9.53 7.06 -14.01
C VAL A 27 9.93 7.52 -12.59
N LEU A 28 11.09 7.10 -12.06
CA LEU A 28 11.56 7.54 -10.74
C LEU A 28 11.82 9.06 -10.70
N THR A 29 12.37 9.64 -11.77
CA THR A 29 12.59 11.08 -11.88
C THR A 29 11.26 11.83 -11.90
N VAL A 30 10.31 11.41 -12.75
CA VAL A 30 8.98 12.03 -12.81
C VAL A 30 8.28 11.94 -11.45
N HIS A 31 8.29 10.76 -10.81
CA HIS A 31 7.74 10.55 -9.47
C HIS A 31 8.31 11.55 -8.45
N THR A 32 9.64 11.66 -8.40
CA THR A 32 10.33 12.56 -7.46
C THR A 32 10.02 14.04 -7.74
N VAL A 33 9.98 14.44 -9.01
CA VAL A 33 9.67 15.82 -9.42
C VAL A 33 8.22 16.17 -9.10
N LEU A 34 7.27 15.28 -9.40
CA LEU A 34 5.86 15.47 -9.06
C LEU A 34 5.68 15.60 -7.56
N LEU A 35 6.34 14.76 -6.76
CA LEU A 35 6.27 14.84 -5.31
C LEU A 35 6.75 16.21 -4.79
N ALA A 36 7.93 16.67 -5.24
CA ALA A 36 8.46 17.98 -4.88
C ALA A 36 7.53 19.12 -5.32
N LEU A 37 6.97 19.03 -6.52
CA LEU A 37 6.01 20.00 -7.04
C LEU A 37 4.73 20.04 -6.20
N PHE A 38 4.13 18.90 -5.90
CA PHE A 38 2.87 18.78 -5.18
C PHE A 38 2.97 19.22 -3.72
N TYR A 39 4.14 19.03 -3.10
CA TYR A 39 4.43 19.58 -1.77
C TYR A 39 4.78 21.07 -1.78
N SER A 40 5.07 21.68 -2.94
CA SER A 40 5.44 23.09 -2.99
C SER A 40 4.27 24.02 -2.57
N PRO A 41 4.55 25.11 -1.84
CA PRO A 41 3.52 26.09 -1.48
C PRO A 41 2.80 26.69 -2.70
N ALA A 42 3.54 26.91 -3.79
CA ALA A 42 3.00 27.46 -5.03
C ALA A 42 1.92 26.54 -5.62
N PHE A 43 2.20 25.24 -5.75
CA PHE A 43 1.20 24.28 -6.24
C PHE A 43 -0.01 24.20 -5.31
N GLN A 44 0.21 24.17 -4.00
CA GLN A 44 -0.89 24.11 -3.03
C GLN A 44 -1.81 25.33 -3.14
N VAL A 45 -1.25 26.54 -3.26
CA VAL A 45 -2.02 27.78 -3.32
C VAL A 45 -2.71 27.96 -4.67
N LEU A 46 -2.02 27.66 -5.77
CA LEU A 46 -2.52 27.94 -7.13
C LEU A 46 -3.41 26.85 -7.70
N VAL A 47 -3.25 25.61 -7.25
CA VAL A 47 -3.95 24.46 -7.82
C VAL A 47 -4.81 23.78 -6.76
N SER A 48 -4.21 23.17 -5.73
CA SER A 48 -4.94 22.21 -4.90
C SER A 48 -5.98 22.86 -3.96
N ARG A 49 -5.67 24.00 -3.34
CA ARG A 49 -6.61 24.74 -2.47
C ARG A 49 -7.82 25.29 -3.22
N PRO A 50 -7.69 25.90 -4.41
CA PRO A 50 -8.84 26.27 -5.23
C PRO A 50 -9.80 25.13 -5.51
N PHE A 51 -9.29 23.94 -5.88
CA PHE A 51 -10.13 22.75 -6.08
C PHE A 51 -10.83 22.31 -4.80
N ALA A 52 -10.11 22.25 -3.67
CA ALA A 52 -10.71 21.90 -2.39
C ALA A 52 -11.82 22.88 -2.00
N LYS A 53 -11.59 24.19 -2.18
CA LYS A 53 -12.58 25.23 -1.89
C LYS A 53 -13.80 25.14 -2.82
N ALA A 54 -13.61 24.89 -4.11
CA ALA A 54 -14.69 24.80 -5.09
C ALA A 54 -15.58 23.55 -4.94
N THR A 55 -15.12 22.55 -4.17
CA THR A 55 -15.81 21.27 -3.96
C THR A 55 -16.20 21.04 -2.50
N ASP A 56 -16.22 22.11 -1.70
CA ASP A 56 -16.52 22.05 -0.25
C ASP A 56 -15.69 20.99 0.49
N GLY A 57 -14.43 20.82 0.09
CA GLY A 57 -13.49 19.88 0.68
C GLY A 57 -13.57 18.45 0.14
N ILE A 58 -14.42 18.13 -0.84
CA ILE A 58 -14.45 16.79 -1.46
C ILE A 58 -13.16 16.52 -2.25
N ALA A 59 -12.76 17.44 -3.14
CA ALA A 59 -11.51 17.37 -3.89
C ALA A 59 -10.36 17.95 -3.08
N THR A 60 -10.00 17.27 -1.99
CA THR A 60 -8.86 17.68 -1.17
C THR A 60 -7.55 17.71 -1.93
N HIS A 61 -6.58 18.42 -1.37
CA HIS A 61 -5.23 18.45 -1.91
C HIS A 61 -4.66 17.05 -2.12
N VAL A 62 -4.81 16.13 -1.15
CA VAL A 62 -4.35 14.73 -1.25
C VAL A 62 -4.99 14.04 -2.44
N LEU A 63 -6.31 14.16 -2.60
CA LEU A 63 -7.00 13.50 -3.71
C LEU A 63 -6.53 14.07 -5.06
N VAL A 64 -6.47 15.40 -5.20
CA VAL A 64 -6.07 16.06 -6.45
C VAL A 64 -4.64 15.71 -6.84
N THR A 65 -3.68 15.80 -5.91
CA THR A 65 -2.27 15.50 -6.20
C THR A 65 -2.09 14.04 -6.61
N ASN A 66 -2.70 13.10 -5.88
CA ASN A 66 -2.55 11.68 -6.19
C ASN A 66 -3.31 11.25 -7.46
N LEU A 67 -4.42 11.91 -7.82
CA LEU A 67 -5.06 11.69 -9.11
C LEU A 67 -4.20 12.19 -10.27
N LEU A 68 -3.55 13.35 -10.12
CA LEU A 68 -2.60 13.85 -11.11
C LEU A 68 -1.37 12.94 -11.21
N GLU A 69 -0.86 12.45 -10.09
CA GLU A 69 0.24 11.49 -10.06
C GLU A 69 -0.15 10.19 -10.76
N PHE A 70 -1.33 9.64 -10.46
CA PHE A 70 -1.86 8.47 -11.16
C PHE A 70 -1.94 8.69 -12.67
N ALA A 71 -2.49 9.83 -13.10
CA ALA A 71 -2.66 10.15 -14.52
C ALA A 71 -1.32 10.32 -15.24
N ILE A 72 -0.36 11.03 -14.65
CA ILE A 72 0.92 11.32 -15.28
C ILE A 72 1.85 10.11 -15.19
N LEU A 73 2.04 9.56 -13.99
CA LEU A 73 3.04 8.52 -13.72
C LEU A 73 2.57 7.15 -14.21
N ILE A 74 1.38 6.71 -13.78
CA ILE A 74 0.90 5.37 -14.06
C ILE A 74 0.30 5.32 -15.47
N ALA A 75 -0.67 6.17 -15.78
CA ALA A 75 -1.30 6.15 -17.10
C ALA A 75 -0.35 6.70 -18.19
N GLY A 76 0.31 7.84 -17.96
CA GLY A 76 1.25 8.43 -18.91
C GLY A 76 2.54 7.63 -19.06
N CYS A 77 3.39 7.62 -18.03
CA CYS A 77 4.74 7.05 -18.15
C CYS A 77 4.74 5.51 -18.25
N MET A 78 4.02 4.80 -17.38
CA MET A 78 4.08 3.33 -17.39
C MET A 78 3.24 2.71 -18.51
N ILE A 79 1.98 3.15 -18.67
CA ILE A 79 1.05 2.53 -19.62
C ILE A 79 1.25 3.07 -21.05
N VAL A 80 1.16 4.38 -21.26
CA VAL A 80 1.24 4.97 -22.61
C VAL A 80 2.67 4.91 -23.14
N VAL A 81 3.64 5.46 -22.42
CA VAL A 81 5.05 5.50 -22.87
C VAL A 81 5.70 4.12 -22.75
N GLY A 82 5.54 3.44 -21.61
CA GLY A 82 6.11 2.12 -21.37
C GLY A 82 5.41 0.96 -22.07
N GLY A 83 4.24 1.19 -22.67
CA GLY A 83 3.41 0.16 -23.30
C GLY A 83 3.00 -0.96 -22.33
N MET A 84 2.98 -0.68 -21.02
CA MET A 84 2.61 -1.66 -20.01
C MET A 84 1.08 -1.79 -19.92
N ARG A 85 0.61 -2.98 -19.58
CA ARG A 85 -0.80 -3.22 -19.26
C ARG A 85 -0.99 -3.05 -17.74
N LEU A 86 -2.22 -2.78 -17.30
CA LEU A 86 -2.57 -2.71 -15.86
C LEU A 86 -2.08 -3.94 -15.07
N ARG A 87 -2.15 -5.13 -15.67
CA ARG A 87 -1.68 -6.39 -15.06
C ARG A 87 -0.17 -6.46 -14.87
N ASP A 88 0.60 -5.70 -15.67
CA ASP A 88 2.07 -5.68 -15.62
C ASP A 88 2.55 -4.79 -14.45
N VAL A 89 1.69 -3.88 -13.98
CA VAL A 89 1.89 -3.08 -12.76
C VAL A 89 1.06 -3.61 -11.57
N GLY A 90 0.71 -4.90 -11.59
CA GLY A 90 0.05 -5.59 -10.49
C GLY A 90 -1.46 -5.39 -10.36
N ILE A 91 -2.08 -4.48 -11.13
CA ILE A 91 -3.53 -4.25 -11.12
C ILE A 91 -4.24 -5.38 -11.90
N ARG A 92 -4.91 -6.27 -11.18
CA ARG A 92 -5.66 -7.40 -11.77
C ARG A 92 -7.11 -7.39 -11.33
N ARG A 93 -8.03 -7.73 -12.22
CA ARG A 93 -9.46 -7.89 -11.86
C ARG A 93 -9.74 -9.05 -10.89
N ARG A 94 -8.79 -9.96 -10.65
CA ARG A 94 -9.01 -11.07 -9.72
C ARG A 94 -8.64 -10.64 -8.31
N GLY A 95 -9.46 -11.02 -7.34
CA GLY A 95 -9.15 -10.84 -5.91
C GLY A 95 -9.53 -9.47 -5.33
N TRP A 96 -10.14 -8.57 -6.10
CA TRP A 96 -10.60 -7.27 -5.57
C TRP A 96 -11.70 -7.44 -4.51
N VAL A 97 -12.65 -8.38 -4.71
CA VAL A 97 -13.70 -8.67 -3.71
C VAL A 97 -13.05 -9.16 -2.41
N THR A 98 -12.13 -10.12 -2.51
CA THR A 98 -11.39 -10.62 -1.35
C THR A 98 -10.59 -9.52 -0.66
N ALA A 99 -10.01 -8.59 -1.43
CA ALA A 99 -9.30 -7.44 -0.88
C ALA A 99 -10.25 -6.51 -0.13
N VAL A 100 -11.39 -6.11 -0.73
CA VAL A 100 -12.39 -5.26 -0.08
C VAL A 100 -12.88 -5.89 1.22
N LEU A 101 -13.27 -7.16 1.18
CA LEU A 101 -13.72 -7.88 2.38
C LEU A 101 -12.63 -7.94 3.44
N ALA A 102 -11.39 -8.29 3.08
CA ALA A 102 -10.28 -8.35 4.04
C ALA A 102 -9.93 -6.98 4.62
N THR A 103 -9.99 -5.91 3.83
CA THR A 103 -9.77 -4.53 4.30
C THR A 103 -10.85 -4.10 5.27
N LEU A 104 -12.12 -4.37 4.97
CA LEU A 104 -13.23 -4.08 5.88
C LEU A 104 -13.14 -4.92 7.16
N SER A 105 -12.77 -6.19 7.05
CA SER A 105 -12.56 -7.07 8.22
C SER A 105 -11.39 -6.60 9.07
N LEU A 106 -10.27 -6.19 8.47
CA LEU A 106 -9.13 -5.61 9.17
C LEU A 106 -9.54 -4.34 9.92
N TRP A 107 -10.19 -3.41 9.22
CA TRP A 107 -10.66 -2.17 9.83
C TRP A 107 -11.64 -2.43 10.97
N GLY A 108 -12.63 -3.31 10.78
CA GLY A 108 -13.58 -3.70 11.81
C GLY A 108 -12.91 -4.35 13.02
N LEU A 109 -11.94 -5.23 12.79
CA LEU A 109 -11.15 -5.84 13.87
C LEU A 109 -10.31 -4.81 14.63
N THR A 110 -9.74 -3.81 13.94
CA THR A 110 -9.09 -2.66 14.59
C THR A 110 -10.08 -1.96 15.52
N GLN A 111 -11.32 -1.69 15.08
CA GLN A 111 -12.31 -1.05 15.95
C GLN A 111 -12.61 -1.88 17.21
N LEU A 112 -12.75 -3.20 17.07
CA LEU A 112 -13.00 -4.11 18.19
C LEU A 112 -11.83 -4.13 19.18
N VAL A 113 -10.59 -4.19 18.69
CA VAL A 113 -9.40 -4.16 19.55
C VAL A 113 -9.29 -2.81 20.26
N MET A 114 -9.52 -1.70 19.55
CA MET A 114 -9.45 -0.36 20.13
C MET A 114 -10.50 -0.15 21.22
N HIS A 115 -11.74 -0.62 21.00
CA HIS A 115 -12.78 -0.61 22.03
C HIS A 115 -12.37 -1.46 23.25
N GLY A 116 -11.92 -2.70 23.03
CA GLY A 116 -11.48 -3.57 24.12
C GLY A 116 -10.31 -3.01 24.93
N LEU A 117 -9.36 -2.35 24.28
CA LEU A 117 -8.24 -1.68 24.97
C LEU A 117 -8.70 -0.49 25.81
N ALA A 118 -9.67 0.30 25.33
CA ALA A 118 -10.23 1.41 26.11
C ALA A 118 -10.87 0.87 27.41
N GLU A 119 -11.74 -0.14 27.30
CA GLU A 119 -12.39 -0.78 28.45
C GLU A 119 -11.38 -1.39 29.44
N LEU A 120 -10.29 -2.00 28.96
CA LEU A 120 -9.27 -2.61 29.80
C LEU A 120 -8.35 -1.61 30.53
N THR A 121 -8.34 -0.34 30.11
CA THR A 121 -7.42 0.68 30.65
C THR A 121 -8.13 1.74 31.50
N ASP A 122 -9.38 1.48 31.89
CA ASP A 122 -10.26 2.41 32.62
C ASP A 122 -10.39 3.80 31.95
N VAL A 123 -10.02 3.89 30.66
CA VAL A 123 -10.29 5.05 29.82
C VAL A 123 -11.70 4.83 29.29
N PRO A 124 -12.68 5.71 29.61
CA PRO A 124 -14.03 5.57 29.07
C PRO A 124 -13.94 5.40 27.56
N ALA A 125 -14.61 4.37 27.02
CA ALA A 125 -14.75 4.13 25.59
C ALA A 125 -15.54 5.27 24.94
N SER A 126 -14.89 6.41 24.87
CA SER A 126 -15.39 7.64 24.32
C SER A 126 -15.13 7.61 22.84
N LEU A 127 -16.12 8.09 22.09
CA LEU A 127 -15.98 8.24 20.66
C LEU A 127 -14.84 9.22 20.39
N ASN A 128 -13.99 8.89 19.42
CA ASN A 128 -12.97 9.80 18.96
C ASN A 128 -13.67 11.10 18.52
N PRO A 129 -13.36 12.24 19.17
CA PRO A 129 -14.02 13.51 18.90
C PRO A 129 -13.94 13.93 17.43
N VAL A 130 -12.97 13.38 16.68
CA VAL A 130 -12.85 13.58 15.24
C VAL A 130 -14.20 13.37 14.53
N TRP A 131 -14.99 12.37 14.94
CA TRP A 131 -16.31 12.05 14.36
C TRP A 131 -17.43 13.04 14.73
N MET A 132 -17.21 13.87 15.76
CA MET A 132 -18.17 14.88 16.20
C MET A 132 -17.98 16.22 15.49
N TYR A 133 -16.84 16.43 14.82
CA TYR A 133 -16.57 17.63 14.03
C TYR A 133 -16.87 17.37 12.54
N PRO A 134 -17.73 18.17 11.91
CA PRO A 134 -18.02 18.04 10.48
C PRO A 134 -16.75 18.28 9.66
N MET A 135 -16.28 17.28 8.89
CA MET A 135 -15.29 17.23 7.78
C MET A 135 -14.04 18.15 7.78
N ALA A 136 -13.85 19.01 8.78
CA ALA A 136 -12.88 20.10 8.84
C ALA A 136 -11.77 19.85 9.87
N SER A 137 -11.86 18.77 10.66
CA SER A 137 -10.76 18.30 11.50
C SER A 137 -9.73 17.57 10.63
N ALA A 138 -8.43 17.82 10.81
CA ALA A 138 -7.35 17.33 9.95
C ALA A 138 -7.28 15.78 9.78
N GLU A 139 -7.91 15.03 10.68
CA GLU A 139 -7.95 13.55 10.67
C GLU A 139 -9.14 12.96 9.90
N ILE A 140 -10.28 13.66 9.80
CA ILE A 140 -11.38 13.34 8.85
C ILE A 140 -11.24 14.15 7.54
N GLY A 141 -10.46 15.23 7.57
CA GLY A 141 -10.17 16.15 6.47
C GLY A 141 -9.27 15.57 5.38
N ARG A 142 -8.80 14.33 5.53
CA ARG A 142 -8.40 13.49 4.40
C ARG A 142 -9.61 12.63 4.03
N PRO A 143 -10.38 12.99 2.99
CA PRO A 143 -11.50 12.17 2.58
C PRO A 143 -10.96 10.80 2.18
N LEU A 144 -11.65 9.74 2.62
CA LEU A 144 -11.30 8.35 2.35
C LEU A 144 -10.87 8.09 0.88
N PRO A 145 -11.50 8.69 -0.16
CA PRO A 145 -11.02 8.63 -1.53
C PRO A 145 -9.56 9.06 -1.72
N GLY A 146 -9.13 10.15 -1.07
CA GLY A 146 -7.76 10.67 -1.20
C GLY A 146 -6.72 9.69 -0.67
N VAL A 147 -6.96 9.08 0.51
CA VAL A 147 -6.04 8.10 1.09
C VAL A 147 -6.03 6.79 0.30
N LEU A 148 -7.18 6.34 -0.19
CA LEU A 148 -7.25 5.16 -1.06
C LEU A 148 -6.47 5.38 -2.36
N VAL A 149 -6.61 6.54 -3.00
CA VAL A 149 -5.88 6.86 -4.24
C VAL A 149 -4.38 7.01 -3.96
N ALA A 150 -3.99 7.66 -2.87
CA ALA A 150 -2.58 7.76 -2.47
C ALA A 150 -1.94 6.37 -2.25
N ALA A 151 -2.58 5.53 -1.43
CA ALA A 151 -2.13 4.16 -1.23
C ALA A 151 -2.08 3.38 -2.56
N ALA A 152 -3.05 3.57 -3.46
CA ALA A 152 -3.05 2.93 -4.78
C ALA A 152 -1.85 3.35 -5.63
N VAL A 153 -1.55 4.65 -5.71
CA VAL A 153 -0.41 5.17 -6.46
C VAL A 153 0.89 4.60 -5.92
N GLU A 154 1.09 4.65 -4.60
CA GLU A 154 2.29 4.15 -3.96
C GLU A 154 2.46 2.64 -4.15
N GLU A 155 1.41 1.83 -3.92
CA GLU A 155 1.52 0.39 -4.10
C GLU A 155 1.74 -0.01 -5.56
N VAL A 156 1.11 0.66 -6.51
CA VAL A 156 1.37 0.42 -7.94
C VAL A 156 2.80 0.79 -8.29
N MET A 157 3.29 1.94 -7.84
CA MET A 157 4.65 2.40 -8.12
C MET A 157 5.70 1.46 -7.51
N TYR A 158 5.57 1.08 -6.24
CA TYR A 158 6.62 0.34 -5.54
C TYR A 158 6.48 -1.18 -5.66
N ARG A 159 5.27 -1.73 -5.53
CA ARG A 159 5.04 -3.19 -5.50
C ARG A 159 4.65 -3.70 -6.87
N GLY A 160 3.82 -2.93 -7.59
CA GLY A 160 3.37 -3.23 -8.94
C GLY A 160 4.47 -3.07 -10.00
N PHE A 161 5.26 -2.00 -9.91
CA PHE A 161 6.25 -1.62 -10.91
C PHE A 161 7.69 -1.80 -10.42
N LEU A 162 8.16 -0.99 -9.48
CA LEU A 162 9.59 -0.87 -9.14
C LEU A 162 10.19 -2.17 -8.62
N LEU A 163 9.54 -2.86 -7.68
CA LEU A 163 10.03 -4.12 -7.13
C LEU A 163 10.22 -5.21 -8.21
N PRO A 164 9.23 -5.50 -9.09
CA PRO A 164 9.45 -6.39 -10.24
C PRO A 164 10.56 -5.94 -11.18
N GLN A 165 10.65 -4.65 -11.50
CA GLN A 165 11.68 -4.16 -12.40
C GLN A 165 13.08 -4.31 -11.80
N LEU A 166 13.25 -3.96 -10.53
CA LEU A 166 14.50 -4.19 -9.80
C LEU A 166 14.82 -5.68 -9.77
N PHE A 167 13.85 -6.56 -9.52
CA PHE A 167 14.05 -8.01 -9.57
C PHE A 167 14.57 -8.51 -10.94
N HIS A 168 14.17 -7.88 -12.03
CA HIS A 168 14.68 -8.15 -13.37
C HIS A 168 16.06 -7.53 -13.64
N LEU A 169 16.40 -6.41 -13.01
CA LEU A 169 17.73 -5.82 -13.10
C LEU A 169 18.76 -6.55 -12.22
N THR A 170 18.31 -7.19 -11.14
CA THR A 170 19.16 -7.90 -10.17
C THR A 170 19.50 -9.34 -10.58
N GLN A 171 19.20 -9.78 -11.81
CA GLN A 171 19.33 -11.17 -12.26
C GLN A 171 20.75 -11.74 -12.06
N ARG A 172 21.78 -10.92 -12.26
CA ARG A 172 23.19 -11.28 -12.06
C ARG A 172 23.54 -11.69 -10.62
N TRP A 173 22.71 -11.36 -9.63
CA TRP A 173 22.93 -11.69 -8.22
C TRP A 173 22.33 -13.03 -7.80
N GLY A 174 21.90 -13.86 -8.75
CA GLY A 174 21.53 -15.25 -8.54
C GLY A 174 20.44 -15.42 -7.47
N THR A 175 20.72 -16.19 -6.42
CA THR A 175 19.77 -16.47 -5.34
C THR A 175 19.42 -15.24 -4.50
N GLN A 176 20.30 -14.24 -4.44
CA GLN A 176 20.11 -13.01 -3.66
C GLN A 176 19.33 -11.92 -4.39
N ARG A 177 18.98 -12.13 -5.66
CA ARG A 177 18.32 -11.13 -6.50
C ARG A 177 17.03 -10.54 -5.89
N LEU A 178 16.25 -11.36 -5.18
CA LEU A 178 15.02 -10.94 -4.50
C LEU A 178 15.35 -10.03 -3.32
N THR A 179 16.32 -10.42 -2.50
CA THR A 179 16.77 -9.64 -1.34
C THR A 179 17.21 -8.25 -1.78
N TYR A 180 18.07 -8.16 -2.80
CA TYR A 180 18.53 -6.87 -3.32
C TYR A 180 17.40 -6.03 -3.91
N ALA A 181 16.52 -6.62 -4.72
CA ALA A 181 15.38 -5.89 -5.28
C ALA A 181 14.45 -5.35 -4.18
N LEU A 182 14.20 -6.14 -3.14
CA LEU A 182 13.38 -5.76 -2.00
C LEU A 182 14.02 -4.62 -1.21
N VAL A 183 15.31 -4.73 -0.86
CA VAL A 183 16.05 -3.70 -0.13
C VAL A 183 16.09 -2.40 -0.93
N MET A 184 16.49 -2.45 -2.19
CA MET A 184 16.56 -1.26 -3.06
C MET A 184 15.19 -0.58 -3.19
N SER A 185 14.13 -1.37 -3.42
CA SER A 185 12.77 -0.83 -3.52
C SER A 185 12.32 -0.16 -2.22
N GLN A 186 12.67 -0.72 -1.04
CA GLN A 186 12.21 -0.18 0.24
C GLN A 186 13.04 1.03 0.68
N VAL A 187 14.33 1.08 0.34
CA VAL A 187 15.15 2.28 0.53
C VAL A 187 14.59 3.44 -0.29
N LEU A 188 14.26 3.21 -1.56
CA LEU A 188 13.63 4.24 -2.40
C LEU A 188 12.24 4.64 -1.91
N PHE A 189 11.46 3.69 -1.36
CA PHE A 189 10.17 3.98 -0.74
C PHE A 189 10.34 4.88 0.50
N GLY A 190 11.26 4.53 1.40
CA GLY A 190 11.55 5.32 2.59
C GLY A 190 12.05 6.73 2.24
N ILE A 191 13.02 6.86 1.33
CA ILE A 191 13.55 8.18 0.90
C ILE A 191 12.45 9.08 0.33
N ASN A 192 11.47 8.50 -0.36
CA ASN A 192 10.33 9.24 -0.90
C ASN A 192 9.46 9.91 0.18
N HIS A 193 9.63 9.58 1.45
CA HIS A 193 8.93 10.22 2.56
C HIS A 193 9.67 11.44 3.13
N VAL A 194 10.90 11.72 2.69
CA VAL A 194 11.66 12.90 3.14
C VAL A 194 10.89 14.21 2.91
N PRO A 195 10.31 14.49 1.72
CA PRO A 195 9.57 15.73 1.50
C PRO A 195 8.38 15.90 2.45
N ALA A 196 7.66 14.81 2.73
CA ALA A 196 6.56 14.82 3.67
C ALA A 196 7.04 15.16 5.09
N GLY A 197 8.15 14.55 5.55
CA GLY A 197 8.75 14.88 6.85
C GLY A 197 9.20 16.34 6.97
N VAL A 198 9.77 16.90 5.90
CA VAL A 198 10.14 18.33 5.84
C VAL A 198 8.89 19.22 5.95
N VAL A 199 7.82 18.91 5.21
CA VAL A 199 6.57 19.67 5.26
C VAL A 199 5.89 19.57 6.63
N MET A 200 6.03 18.43 7.31
CA MET A 200 5.56 18.25 8.70
C MET A 200 6.41 19.01 9.72
N GLY A 201 7.53 19.62 9.33
CA GLY A 201 8.41 20.37 10.22
C GLY A 201 9.24 19.48 11.14
N LEU A 202 9.44 18.21 10.78
CA LEU A 202 10.26 17.28 11.56
C LEU A 202 11.74 17.68 11.53
N SER A 203 12.46 17.47 12.63
CA SER A 203 13.91 17.62 12.69
C SER A 203 14.62 16.59 11.81
N PRO A 204 15.91 16.79 11.43
CA PRO A 204 16.64 15.83 10.60
C PRO A 204 16.68 14.41 11.19
N PHE A 205 16.77 14.28 12.51
CA PHE A 205 16.74 12.98 13.18
C PHE A 205 15.37 12.32 13.07
N GLU A 206 14.29 13.06 13.33
CA GLU A 206 12.91 12.56 13.20
C GLU A 206 12.57 12.17 11.75
N ILE A 207 13.05 12.94 10.76
CA ILE A 207 12.94 12.57 9.34
C ILE A 207 13.67 11.24 9.09
N GLY A 208 14.88 11.08 9.64
CA GLY A 208 15.62 9.82 9.55
C GLY A 208 14.82 8.63 10.12
N SER A 209 14.24 8.79 11.30
CA SER A 209 13.37 7.78 11.92
C SER A 209 12.12 7.50 11.08
N TYR A 210 11.48 8.54 10.54
CA TYR A 210 10.31 8.44 9.68
C TYR A 210 10.60 7.68 8.39
N VAL A 211 11.73 7.97 7.74
CA VAL A 211 12.21 7.27 6.54
C VAL A 211 12.47 5.79 6.83
N VAL A 212 13.12 5.47 7.95
CA VAL A 212 13.39 4.08 8.35
C VAL A 212 12.08 3.34 8.63
N LEU A 213 11.16 3.95 9.37
CA LEU A 213 9.86 3.36 9.66
C LEU A 213 9.06 3.12 8.37
N ALA A 214 9.02 4.09 7.45
CA ALA A 214 8.38 3.94 6.15
C ALA A 214 9.01 2.79 5.34
N ALA A 215 10.34 2.67 5.31
CA ALA A 215 11.01 1.55 4.65
C ALA A 215 10.63 0.20 5.28
N LEU A 216 10.54 0.09 6.61
CA LEU A 216 10.13 -1.12 7.32
C LEU A 216 8.67 -1.51 7.05
N VAL A 217 7.75 -0.53 7.10
CA VAL A 217 6.36 -0.71 6.65
C VAL A 217 6.34 -1.18 5.20
N GLY A 218 7.22 -0.63 4.37
CA GLY A 218 7.33 -1.03 2.98
C GLY A 218 7.78 -2.47 2.79
N VAL A 219 8.69 -2.98 3.64
CA VAL A 219 9.07 -4.40 3.66
C VAL A 219 7.85 -5.25 3.97
N PHE A 220 7.09 -4.88 4.99
CA PHE A 220 5.86 -5.58 5.37
C PHE A 220 4.85 -5.64 4.20
N LEU A 221 4.55 -4.50 3.56
CA LEU A 221 3.63 -4.44 2.42
C LEU A 221 4.15 -5.25 1.21
N ALA A 222 5.45 -5.21 0.94
CA ALA A 222 6.07 -6.03 -0.11
C ALA A 222 5.94 -7.53 0.20
N VAL A 223 6.17 -7.96 1.45
CA VAL A 223 5.97 -9.35 1.85
C VAL A 223 4.51 -9.76 1.72
N LEU A 224 3.57 -8.92 2.16
CA LEU A 224 2.13 -9.16 1.99
C LEU A 224 1.78 -9.32 0.51
N TYR A 225 2.29 -8.45 -0.36
CA TYR A 225 2.10 -8.56 -1.82
C TYR A 225 2.64 -9.88 -2.37
N LEU A 226 3.89 -10.24 -2.04
CA LEU A 226 4.52 -11.45 -2.54
C LEU A 226 3.85 -12.74 -2.05
N ARG A 227 3.25 -12.72 -0.86
CA ARG A 227 2.50 -13.85 -0.28
C ARG A 227 1.12 -14.03 -0.91
N THR A 228 0.47 -12.94 -1.28
CA THR A 228 -0.94 -12.92 -1.68
C THR A 228 -1.15 -12.78 -3.19
N ASP A 229 -0.18 -12.24 -3.93
CA ASP A 229 -0.29 -11.88 -5.35
C ASP A 229 -1.53 -10.99 -5.61
N ASN A 230 -1.90 -10.17 -4.62
CA ASN A 230 -3.10 -9.34 -4.63
C ASN A 230 -2.76 -7.90 -4.25
N LEU A 231 -2.54 -7.05 -5.25
CA LEU A 231 -2.20 -5.65 -5.02
C LEU A 231 -3.34 -4.88 -4.35
N TRP A 232 -4.61 -5.19 -4.68
CA TRP A 232 -5.77 -4.54 -4.05
C TRP A 232 -5.80 -4.73 -2.54
N LEU A 233 -5.40 -5.90 -2.05
CA LEU A 233 -5.33 -6.17 -0.62
C LEU A 233 -4.28 -5.28 0.05
N VAL A 234 -3.13 -5.11 -0.59
CA VAL A 234 -2.04 -4.29 -0.08
C VAL A 234 -2.43 -2.81 -0.08
N ILE A 235 -3.12 -2.34 -1.14
CA ILE A 235 -3.67 -0.99 -1.23
C ILE A 235 -4.64 -0.73 -0.08
N GLY A 236 -5.60 -1.63 0.14
CA GLY A 236 -6.58 -1.47 1.22
C GLY A 236 -5.92 -1.53 2.61
N PHE A 237 -4.93 -2.42 2.78
CA PHE A 237 -4.15 -2.48 4.02
C PHE A 237 -3.40 -1.16 4.27
N HIS A 238 -2.68 -0.66 3.27
CA HIS A 238 -1.91 0.58 3.36
C HIS A 238 -2.84 1.78 3.59
N ALA A 239 -4.01 1.84 2.95
CA ALA A 239 -4.98 2.90 3.18
C ALA A 239 -5.49 2.91 4.64
N VAL A 240 -5.84 1.75 5.19
CA VAL A 240 -6.24 1.63 6.61
C VAL A 240 -5.06 1.93 7.53
N LEU A 241 -3.83 1.59 7.16
CA LEU A 241 -2.64 1.92 7.95
C LEU A 241 -2.39 3.44 7.98
N ASN A 242 -2.59 4.14 6.86
CA ASN A 242 -2.42 5.60 6.78
C ASN A 242 -3.55 6.37 7.44
N GLN A 243 -4.77 5.82 7.41
CA GLN A 243 -5.94 6.42 8.05
C GLN A 243 -6.84 5.33 8.63
N PRO A 244 -6.57 4.88 9.86
CA PRO A 244 -7.32 3.78 10.49
C PRO A 244 -8.78 4.08 10.81
N LEU A 245 -9.17 5.38 10.78
CA LEU A 245 -10.52 5.84 11.07
C LEU A 245 -11.07 5.20 12.36
N SER A 246 -10.33 5.31 13.46
CA SER A 246 -10.74 4.73 14.75
C SER A 246 -11.97 5.44 15.29
N PHE A 247 -13.00 4.68 15.67
CA PHE A 247 -14.16 5.21 16.37
C PHE A 247 -13.87 5.53 17.83
N TYR A 248 -12.89 4.87 18.44
CA TYR A 248 -12.62 4.96 19.87
C TYR A 248 -11.27 5.63 20.13
N LEU A 249 -11.21 6.45 21.17
CA LEU A 249 -9.94 6.82 21.77
C LEU A 249 -9.34 5.59 22.46
N SER A 250 -8.02 5.40 22.30
CA SER A 250 -7.30 4.37 23.04
C SER A 250 -5.87 4.85 23.34
N PRO A 251 -5.23 4.27 24.38
CA PRO A 251 -3.85 4.59 24.70
C PRO A 251 -2.84 4.13 23.64
N LEU A 252 -3.24 3.22 22.74
CA LEU A 252 -2.42 2.79 21.60
C LEU A 252 -2.82 3.52 20.32
N ASP A 253 -1.81 3.81 19.50
CA ASP A 253 -1.98 4.33 18.15
C ASP A 253 -2.77 3.32 17.27
N PRO A 254 -3.86 3.73 16.61
CA PRO A 254 -4.66 2.81 15.81
C PRO A 254 -3.88 2.21 14.62
N SER A 255 -2.92 2.93 14.05
CA SER A 255 -2.09 2.46 12.94
C SER A 255 -1.15 1.34 13.39
N LEU A 256 -0.64 1.43 14.63
CA LEU A 256 0.12 0.35 15.26
C LEU A 256 -0.74 -0.92 15.42
N VAL A 257 -2.00 -0.78 15.85
CA VAL A 257 -2.94 -1.92 15.94
C VAL A 257 -3.16 -2.54 14.57
N VAL A 258 -3.41 -1.73 13.53
CA VAL A 258 -3.54 -2.19 12.14
C VAL A 258 -2.28 -2.98 11.73
N LEU A 259 -1.08 -2.42 11.95
CA LEU A 259 0.19 -3.05 11.59
C LEU A 259 0.37 -4.41 12.28
N ILE A 260 0.07 -4.51 13.58
CA ILE A 260 0.14 -5.77 14.34
C ILE A 260 -0.82 -6.80 13.76
N LEU A 261 -2.10 -6.44 13.56
CA LEU A 261 -3.10 -7.33 12.97
C LEU A 261 -2.69 -7.81 11.57
N GLY A 262 -2.10 -6.94 10.76
CA GLY A 262 -1.58 -7.29 9.44
C GLY A 262 -0.40 -8.23 9.47
N LEU A 263 0.54 -8.02 10.39
CA LEU A 263 1.67 -8.92 10.60
C LEU A 263 1.16 -10.30 11.00
N LEU A 264 0.24 -10.38 11.97
CA LEU A 264 -0.38 -11.64 12.39
C LEU A 264 -1.09 -12.33 11.22
N LEU A 265 -1.89 -11.60 10.44
CA LEU A 265 -2.56 -12.13 9.25
C LEU A 265 -1.53 -12.67 8.24
N THR A 266 -0.49 -11.90 7.96
CA THR A 266 0.56 -12.28 6.99
C THR A 266 1.30 -13.54 7.42
N LEU A 267 1.56 -13.69 8.71
CA LEU A 267 2.17 -14.87 9.30
C LEU A 267 1.21 -16.07 9.34
N ALA A 268 -0.11 -15.84 9.45
CA ALA A 268 -1.14 -16.88 9.48
C ALA A 268 -1.46 -17.47 8.10
N ILE A 269 -1.26 -16.73 6.99
CA ILE A 269 -1.59 -17.16 5.61
C ILE A 269 -1.11 -18.59 5.27
N PRO A 270 0.13 -19.02 5.57
CA PRO A 270 0.60 -20.36 5.25
C PRO A 270 -0.19 -21.47 5.97
N PHE A 271 -0.73 -21.19 7.15
CA PHE A 271 -1.53 -22.13 7.94
C PHE A 271 -2.98 -22.17 7.45
N LEU A 272 -3.58 -21.01 7.19
CA LEU A 272 -4.95 -20.92 6.66
C LEU A 272 -5.11 -21.67 5.32
N ARG A 273 -4.07 -21.66 4.48
CA ARG A 273 -4.06 -22.40 3.21
C ARG A 273 -4.03 -23.92 3.37
N GLN A 274 -3.59 -24.45 4.51
CA GLN A 274 -3.57 -25.90 4.77
C GLN A 274 -4.94 -26.41 5.22
N ILE A 275 -5.76 -25.53 5.80
CA ILE A 275 -7.07 -25.87 6.37
C ILE A 275 -8.18 -25.72 5.31
N ALA A 276 -7.98 -24.89 4.28
CA ALA A 276 -8.93 -24.72 3.20
C ALA A 276 -9.12 -26.03 2.39
N PRO A 277 -10.36 -26.55 2.25
CA PRO A 277 -10.61 -27.77 1.49
C PRO A 277 -10.14 -27.62 0.04
N SER A 278 -9.40 -28.60 -0.49
CA SER A 278 -9.02 -28.61 -1.91
C SER A 278 -10.28 -28.82 -2.76
N SER A 279 -10.86 -27.73 -3.26
CA SER A 279 -11.96 -27.75 -4.23
C SER A 279 -11.44 -28.14 -5.62
N THR A 280 -10.86 -29.33 -5.72
CA THR A 280 -10.60 -29.98 -7.01
C THR A 280 -11.57 -31.15 -7.06
N PRO A 281 -12.66 -31.08 -7.85
CA PRO A 281 -13.43 -32.26 -8.17
C PRO A 281 -12.46 -33.26 -8.81
N SER A 282 -12.30 -34.44 -8.22
CA SER A 282 -11.66 -35.55 -8.90
C SER A 282 -12.41 -35.77 -10.21
N ALA A 283 -11.70 -35.63 -11.34
CA ALA A 283 -12.27 -35.96 -12.63
C ALA A 283 -12.79 -37.41 -12.57
N PRO A 284 -14.01 -37.70 -13.05
CA PRO A 284 -14.51 -39.06 -13.07
C PRO A 284 -13.56 -39.90 -13.92
N THR A 285 -13.00 -40.95 -13.31
CA THR A 285 -12.24 -41.99 -13.99
C THR A 285 -13.16 -42.63 -15.02
N THR A 286 -12.95 -42.34 -16.30
CA THR A 286 -13.56 -43.10 -17.38
C THR A 286 -13.08 -44.56 -17.28
N PRO A 287 -13.97 -45.55 -17.11
CA PRO A 287 -13.56 -46.94 -17.12
C PRO A 287 -13.03 -47.28 -18.52
N SER A 288 -11.82 -47.84 -18.57
CA SER A 288 -11.27 -48.46 -19.77
C SER A 288 -12.19 -49.61 -20.19
N ALA A 289 -12.71 -49.54 -21.42
CA ALA A 289 -13.48 -50.61 -22.02
C ALA A 289 -12.60 -51.87 -22.24
N PRO A 290 -13.18 -53.08 -22.13
CA PRO A 290 -12.47 -54.36 -22.25
C PRO A 290 -11.93 -54.65 -23.64
#